data_AF-A0A8S2YKR9-F1
#
_entry.id   AF-A0A8S2YKR9-F1
#
_cell.length_a   1.000
_cell.length_b   1.000
_cell.length_c   1.000
_cell.angle_alpha   90.00
_cell.angle_beta   90.00
_cell.angle_gamma   90.00
#
_symmetry.space_group_name_H-M   'P 1'
#
loop_
_entity.id
_entity.type
_entity.pdbx_description
1 polymer ?
#
loop_
_entity_poly.entity_id
_entity_poly.type
_entity_poly.pdbx_seq_one_letter_code
_entity_poly.pdbx_strand_id
1 'polypeptide(L)' 'CPNILNRSTWNARPYISRLNLTTFPIKHIPIKQLSDFNSSMNQPDCVKTTKDLQDFQMDERGWADIGRRIVSLGKY' A
#
# COMPACT_ATOMS: atom_id res chain seq x y z
N CYS A 1 2.60 14.09 -14.12
CA CYS A 1 2.92 12.78 -13.51
C CYS A 1 2.58 12.84 -12.02
N PRO A 2 1.86 11.86 -11.46
CA PRO A 2 1.54 11.86 -10.03
C PRO A 2 2.81 11.72 -9.18
N ASN A 3 2.83 12.34 -7.99
CA ASN A 3 3.91 12.17 -7.02
C ASN A 3 3.76 10.81 -6.32
N ILE A 4 4.69 9.88 -6.56
CA ILE A 4 4.68 8.54 -5.96
C ILE A 4 5.63 8.51 -4.77
N LEU A 5 5.05 8.35 -3.57
CA LEU A 5 5.82 8.15 -2.34
C LEU A 5 6.42 6.73 -2.32
N ASN A 6 7.74 6.65 -2.21
CA ASN A 6 8.45 5.37 -2.14
C ASN A 6 8.34 4.74 -0.73
N ARG A 7 8.67 3.45 -0.60
CA ARG A 7 8.60 2.71 0.68
C ARG A 7 9.35 3.41 1.82
N SER A 8 10.52 3.99 1.55
CA SER A 8 11.30 4.72 2.56
C SER A 8 10.61 5.98 3.06
N THR A 9 9.86 6.69 2.20
CA THR A 9 9.20 7.96 2.58
C THR A 9 8.05 7.79 3.57
N TRP A 10 7.40 6.62 3.59
CA TRP A 10 6.37 6.29 4.58
C TRP A 10 6.86 5.28 5.63
N ASN A 11 8.17 5.03 5.70
CA ASN A 11 8.80 4.13 6.67
C ASN A 11 8.14 2.74 6.69
N ALA A 12 8.00 2.14 5.50
CA ALA A 12 7.49 0.79 5.33
C ALA A 12 8.37 -0.23 6.06
N ARG A 13 7.74 -1.23 6.68
CA ARG A 13 8.45 -2.42 7.14
C ARG A 13 9.08 -3.16 5.96
N PRO A 14 10.20 -3.86 6.15
CA PRO A 14 10.72 -4.81 5.16
C PRO A 14 9.66 -5.86 4.83
N TYR A 15 9.58 -6.29 3.57
CA TYR A 15 8.76 -7.44 3.21
C TYR A 15 9.40 -8.73 3.76
N ILE A 16 8.58 -9.70 4.16
CA ILE A 16 9.04 -11.03 4.58
C ILE A 16 9.49 -11.83 3.35
N SER A 17 8.73 -11.75 2.27
CA SER A 17 9.03 -12.36 0.99
C SER A 17 8.46 -11.54 -0.16
N ARG A 18 9.02 -11.71 -1.36
CA ARG A 18 8.63 -10.94 -2.55
C ARG A 18 8.33 -11.87 -3.72
N LEU A 19 7.13 -11.73 -4.29
CA LEU A 19 6.80 -12.32 -5.58
C LEU A 19 7.24 -11.36 -6.69
N ASN A 20 8.23 -11.77 -7.47
CA ASN A 20 8.65 -11.03 -8.66
C ASN A 20 7.67 -11.28 -9.80
N LEU A 21 7.18 -10.21 -10.42
CA LEU A 21 6.47 -10.34 -11.68
C LEU A 21 7.49 -10.63 -12.78
N THR A 22 7.23 -11.68 -13.55
CA THR A 22 8.06 -12.09 -14.67
C THR A 22 7.52 -11.59 -16.02
N THR A 23 6.31 -11.05 -16.05
CA THR A 23 5.64 -10.58 -17.27
C THR A 23 5.45 -9.07 -17.26
N PHE A 24 6.01 -8.42 -18.29
CA PHE A 24 5.85 -6.99 -18.56
C PHE A 24 5.50 -6.78 -20.04
N PRO A 25 4.60 -5.83 -20.37
CA PRO A 25 3.84 -4.97 -19.46
C PRO A 25 2.75 -5.73 -18.69
N ILE A 26 2.44 -5.25 -17.49
CA ILE A 26 1.32 -5.78 -16.69
C ILE A 26 0.01 -5.45 -17.40
N LYS A 27 -0.75 -6.47 -17.81
CA LYS A 27 -2.00 -6.29 -18.57
C LYS A 27 -3.20 -5.94 -17.69
N HIS A 28 -3.19 -6.32 -16.42
CA HIS A 28 -4.31 -6.12 -15.50
C HIS A 28 -3.80 -5.70 -14.11
N ILE A 29 -4.42 -4.68 -13.53
CA ILE A 29 -4.16 -4.23 -12.16
C ILE A 29 -5.49 -4.27 -11.40
N PRO A 30 -5.69 -5.24 -10.49
CA PRO A 30 -6.93 -5.31 -9.72
C PRO A 30 -7.03 -4.12 -8.76
N ILE A 31 -8.17 -3.44 -8.79
CA ILE A 31 -8.50 -2.34 -7.89
C ILE A 31 -9.40 -2.88 -6.79
N LYS A 32 -9.09 -2.54 -5.54
CA LYS A 32 -9.90 -2.91 -4.37
C LYS A 32 -10.02 -1.71 -3.43
N GLN A 33 -11.23 -1.31 -3.08
CA GLN A 33 -11.44 -0.25 -2.09
C GLN A 33 -11.03 -0.71 -0.68
N LEU A 34 -10.57 0.23 0.15
CA LEU A 34 -10.31 0.02 1.57
C LEU A 34 -11.51 0.59 2.33
N SER A 35 -12.40 -0.27 2.84
CA SER A 35 -13.58 0.14 3.61
C SER A 35 -13.24 0.50 5.06
N ASP A 36 -12.23 -0.15 5.61
CA ASP A 36 -11.97 -0.14 7.06
C ASP A 36 -10.96 0.95 7.47
N PHE A 37 -10.48 1.74 6.50
CA PHE A 37 -9.46 2.76 6.70
C PHE A 37 -9.99 4.11 6.26
N ASN A 38 -9.98 5.08 7.19
CA ASN A 38 -10.35 6.45 6.87
C ASN A 38 -9.37 7.07 5.87
N SER A 39 -9.91 7.70 4.84
CA SER A 39 -9.16 8.54 3.92
C SER A 39 -9.05 9.96 4.47
N SER A 40 -7.95 10.63 4.13
CA SER A 40 -7.77 12.06 4.37
C SER A 40 -7.19 12.71 3.11
N MET A 41 -7.20 14.05 3.07
CA MET A 41 -6.45 14.82 2.07
C MET A 41 -5.06 15.24 2.57
N ASN A 42 -4.74 14.92 3.83
CA ASN A 42 -3.50 15.31 4.48
C ASN A 42 -2.45 14.20 4.30
N GLN A 43 -1.30 14.53 3.71
CA GLN A 43 -0.28 13.53 3.38
C GLN A 43 0.21 12.74 4.62
N PRO A 44 0.58 13.36 5.76
CA PRO A 44 0.90 12.66 7.00
C PRO A 44 -0.13 11.62 7.44
N ASP A 45 -1.42 11.93 7.35
CA ASP A 45 -2.49 11.01 7.75
C ASP A 45 -2.59 9.85 6.74
N CYS A 46 -2.46 10.12 5.44
CA CYS A 46 -2.38 9.06 4.42
C CYS A 46 -1.16 8.14 4.61
N VAL A 47 -0.02 8.72 4.99
CA VAL A 47 1.19 7.95 5.35
C VAL A 47 0.91 7.05 6.55
N LYS A 48 0.30 7.59 7.61
CA LYS A 48 -0.08 6.80 8.79
C LYS A 48 -1.05 5.67 8.43
N THR A 49 -2.12 5.96 7.70
CA THR A 49 -3.10 4.96 7.25
C THR A 49 -2.44 3.85 6.41
N THR A 50 -1.46 4.19 5.57
CA THR A 50 -0.72 3.20 4.77
C THR A 50 0.14 2.30 5.65
N LYS A 51 0.77 2.84 6.70
CA LYS A 51 1.53 2.05 7.69
C LYS A 51 0.61 1.13 8.48
N ASP A 52 -0.48 1.66 9.05
CA ASP A 52 -1.45 0.88 9.83
C ASP A 52 -2.02 -0.28 8.99
N LEU A 53 -2.26 -0.06 7.70
CA LEU A 53 -2.70 -1.10 6.77
C LEU A 53 -1.63 -2.18 6.55
N GLN A 54 -0.36 -1.79 6.41
CA GLN A 54 0.74 -2.76 6.30
C GLN A 54 0.85 -3.59 7.58
N ASP A 55 0.85 -2.93 8.74
CA ASP A 55 0.97 -3.59 10.04
C ASP A 55 -0.18 -4.57 10.26
N PHE A 56 -1.42 -4.15 10.05
CA PHE A 56 -2.59 -5.04 10.14
C PHE A 56 -2.49 -6.25 9.21
N GLN A 57 -2.03 -6.07 7.97
CA GLN A 57 -1.90 -7.19 7.03
C GLN A 57 -0.77 -8.14 7.40
N MET A 58 0.35 -7.63 7.87
CA MET A 58 1.48 -8.46 8.26
C MET A 58 1.23 -9.18 9.59
N ASP A 59 0.72 -8.46 10.59
CA ASP A 59 0.61 -8.96 11.96
C ASP A 59 -0.66 -9.79 12.16
N GLU A 60 -1.82 -9.29 11.69
CA GLU A 60 -3.11 -9.97 11.92
C GLU A 60 -3.47 -10.97 10.83
N ARG A 61 -3.02 -10.73 9.58
CA ARG A 61 -3.32 -11.63 8.44
C ARG A 61 -2.16 -12.51 8.01
N GLY A 62 -0.97 -12.33 8.60
CA GLY A 62 0.23 -13.10 8.25
C GLY A 62 0.70 -12.87 6.80
N TRP A 63 0.37 -11.73 6.20
CA TRP A 63 0.81 -11.43 4.83
C TRP A 63 2.29 -11.05 4.81
N ALA A 64 2.96 -11.33 3.69
CA ALA A 64 4.37 -11.02 3.54
C ALA A 64 4.69 -9.52 3.44
N ASP A 65 3.69 -8.70 3.07
CA ASP A 65 3.77 -7.24 2.91
C ASP A 65 2.35 -6.69 2.75
N ILE A 66 2.23 -5.39 2.48
CA ILE A 66 1.00 -4.78 1.98
C ILE A 66 0.55 -5.46 0.68
N GLY A 67 -0.68 -5.95 0.61
CA GLY A 67 -1.17 -6.81 -0.48
C GLY A 67 -1.50 -6.08 -1.78
N ARG A 68 -0.82 -4.96 -2.06
CA ARG A 68 -1.08 -4.07 -3.19
C ARG A 68 0.24 -3.46 -3.66
N ARG A 69 0.36 -3.23 -4.98
CA ARG A 69 1.53 -2.53 -5.55
C ARG A 69 1.49 -1.02 -5.36
N ILE A 70 0.28 -0.46 -5.39
CA ILE A 70 0.03 0.98 -5.25
C ILE A 70 -1.16 1.14 -4.31
N VAL A 71 -1.04 2.06 -3.37
CA VAL A 71 -2.14 2.54 -2.54
C VAL A 71 -2.39 3.99 -2.92
N SER A 72 -3.64 4.31 -3.29
CA SER A 72 -4.09 5.68 -3.53
C SER A 72 -5.02 6.05 -2.40
N LEU A 73 -4.68 7.11 -1.66
CA LEU A 73 -5.50 7.66 -0.59
C LEU A 73 -5.79 9.13 -0.90
N GLY A 74 -7.05 9.51 -0.72
CA GLY A 74 -7.57 10.84 -1.00
C GLY A 74 -9.08 10.80 -0.86
N LYS A 75 -9.67 11.92 -0.46
CA LYS A 75 -11.12 12.12 -0.47
C LYS A 75 -11.47 12.80 -1.80
N TYR A 76 -12.42 12.24 -2.55
CA TYR A 76 -12.97 12.90 -3.73
C TYR A 76 -13.81 14.11 -3.31
#